data_AF-A0A4D4LA27-F1
#
_entry.id   AF-A0A4D4LA27-F1
#
_cell.length_a   1.000
_cell.length_b   1.000
_cell.length_c   1.000
_cell.angle_alpha   90.00
_cell.angle_beta   90.00
_cell.angle_gamma   90.00
#
_symmetry.space_group_name_H-M   'P 1'
#
loop_
_entity.id
_entity.type
_entity.pdbx_description
1 polymer ?
#
loop_
_entity_poly.entity_id
_entity_poly.type
_entity_poly.pdbx_seq_one_letter_code
_entity_poly.pdbx_strand_id
1 'polypeptide(L)'
;MGPLVLELLPGPEGLTDEVAECCVVTASRIAVDAAIPYLARFADHPAVGVRAQLASSWGRFDTERYFHEVILRLDRNDLYFVAESMEQLRLLLDTGPRPWLILRGDFTEDEIRDSLDGEEVTRLRLNRNDVVSDLGTALGHLSDLGTLYLTGCFAARDLSRLAELPLHTLVYEPPGPAGRTIFPKGLGELTALERLKIFIDQAGTHPRHFPPGITWLDLSVRAESLDATWLAMVFPRLRHLNVAFLHGADRPLDLSPLAALPDLETVTISNAEVTDPRALPGVTVTALPLSH
;
A
#
# COMPACT_ATOMS: atom_id res chain seq x y z
N MET A 1 22.73 13.08 -13.46
CA MET A 1 23.92 12.33 -12.97
C MET A 1 24.26 11.32 -14.05
N GLY A 2 25.45 11.42 -14.64
CA GLY A 2 25.79 10.72 -15.88
C GLY A 2 26.22 9.25 -15.73
N PRO A 3 26.52 8.56 -16.85
CA PRO A 3 26.87 7.13 -16.90
C PRO A 3 28.08 6.74 -16.03
N LEU A 4 28.98 7.68 -15.76
CA LEU A 4 30.22 7.46 -14.99
C LEU A 4 29.98 6.99 -13.54
N VAL A 5 28.79 7.26 -12.97
CA VAL A 5 28.45 6.82 -11.61
C VAL A 5 28.23 5.30 -11.54
N LEU A 6 27.77 4.66 -12.63
CA LEU A 6 27.56 3.21 -12.66
C LEU A 6 28.87 2.43 -12.50
N GLU A 7 29.98 2.96 -13.03
CA GLU A 7 31.31 2.33 -12.93
C GLU A 7 31.89 2.37 -11.51
N LEU A 8 31.34 3.22 -10.65
CA LEU A 8 31.76 3.36 -9.25
C LEU A 8 30.91 2.50 -8.30
N LEU A 9 29.80 1.93 -8.77
CA LEU A 9 28.94 1.12 -7.92
C LEU A 9 29.47 -0.32 -7.80
N PRO A 10 29.49 -0.88 -6.57
CA PRO A 10 29.97 -2.25 -6.36
C PRO A 10 29.03 -3.28 -6.99
N GLY A 11 29.59 -4.46 -7.29
CA GLY A 11 28.79 -5.63 -7.64
C GLY A 11 27.99 -6.19 -6.46
N PRO A 12 27.02 -7.10 -6.70
CA PRO A 12 26.25 -7.74 -5.64
C PRO A 12 27.12 -8.60 -4.70
N GLU A 13 28.31 -9.01 -5.14
CA GLU A 13 29.15 -9.94 -4.41
C GLU A 13 29.70 -9.32 -3.11
N GLY A 14 29.34 -9.89 -1.95
CA GLY A 14 29.85 -9.49 -0.64
C GLY A 14 29.21 -8.23 -0.05
N LEU A 15 28.12 -7.73 -0.63
CA LEU A 15 27.33 -6.63 -0.05
C LEU A 15 26.36 -7.14 1.02
N THR A 16 26.02 -6.26 1.98
CA THR A 16 24.83 -6.49 2.81
C THR A 16 23.57 -6.16 2.01
N ASP A 17 22.43 -6.67 2.46
CA ASP A 17 21.15 -6.45 1.80
C ASP A 17 20.81 -4.96 1.64
N GLU A 18 21.07 -4.15 2.67
CA GLU A 18 20.80 -2.71 2.67
C GLU A 18 21.69 -1.95 1.68
N VAL A 19 22.97 -2.36 1.61
CA VAL A 19 23.92 -1.75 0.67
C VAL A 19 23.59 -2.14 -0.76
N ALA A 20 23.22 -3.41 -1.00
CA ALA A 20 22.75 -3.87 -2.30
C ALA A 20 21.50 -3.11 -2.75
N GLU A 21 20.53 -2.92 -1.85
CA GLU A 21 19.32 -2.13 -2.13
C GLU A 21 19.69 -0.70 -2.50
N CYS A 22 20.55 -0.03 -1.72
CA CYS A 22 21.02 1.31 -2.01
C CYS A 22 21.72 1.41 -3.38
N CYS A 23 22.49 0.39 -3.77
CA CYS A 23 23.14 0.32 -5.07
C CYS A 23 22.12 0.21 -6.20
N VAL A 24 21.11 -0.66 -6.08
CA VAL A 24 20.03 -0.80 -7.06
C VAL A 24 19.17 0.45 -7.14
N VAL A 25 18.82 1.07 -6.01
CA VAL A 25 18.11 2.36 -5.99
C VAL A 25 18.90 3.43 -6.73
N THR A 26 20.21 3.51 -6.49
CA THR A 26 21.08 4.49 -7.15
C THR A 26 21.14 4.23 -8.66
N ALA A 27 21.40 2.98 -9.07
CA ALA A 27 21.49 2.61 -10.49
C ALA A 27 20.17 2.80 -11.25
N SER A 28 19.03 2.44 -10.64
CA SER A 28 17.69 2.60 -11.24
C SER A 28 17.28 4.06 -11.50
N ARG A 29 17.92 5.03 -10.82
CA ARG A 29 17.72 6.46 -11.05
C ARG A 29 18.53 6.99 -12.23
N ILE A 30 19.54 6.25 -12.68
CA ILE A 30 20.32 6.56 -13.87
C ILE A 30 19.57 5.91 -15.04
N ALA A 31 18.52 6.57 -15.50
CA ALA A 31 17.59 6.11 -16.54
C ALA A 31 18.24 6.10 -17.93
N VAL A 32 19.22 5.22 -18.12
CA VAL A 32 19.89 4.92 -19.38
C VAL A 32 19.97 3.41 -19.51
N ASP A 33 19.68 2.85 -20.69
CA ASP A 33 19.65 1.40 -20.90
C ASP A 33 21.01 0.71 -20.65
N ALA A 34 22.10 1.50 -20.61
CA ALA A 34 23.41 1.02 -20.19
C ALA A 34 23.44 0.56 -18.71
N ALA A 35 22.46 0.92 -17.88
CA ALA A 35 22.33 0.43 -16.52
C ALA A 35 21.71 -0.97 -16.43
N ILE A 36 21.04 -1.46 -17.48
CA ILE A 36 20.34 -2.76 -17.46
C ILE A 36 21.30 -3.92 -17.13
N PRO A 37 22.48 -4.05 -17.77
CA PRO A 37 23.40 -5.14 -17.46
C PRO A 37 23.90 -5.09 -16.01
N TYR A 38 24.04 -3.89 -15.43
CA TYR A 38 24.41 -3.73 -14.03
C TYR A 38 23.28 -4.19 -13.12
N LEU A 39 22.03 -3.75 -13.36
CA LEU A 39 20.86 -4.12 -12.59
C LEU A 39 20.56 -5.64 -12.67
N ALA A 40 20.77 -6.24 -13.84
CA ALA A 40 20.59 -7.68 -14.07
C ALA A 40 21.51 -8.56 -13.21
N ARG A 41 22.62 -8.02 -12.69
CA ARG A 41 23.49 -8.74 -11.74
C ARG A 41 22.81 -8.98 -10.39
N PHE A 42 21.85 -8.14 -10.02
CA PHE A 42 21.10 -8.21 -8.76
C PHE A 42 19.80 -9.03 -8.88
N ALA A 43 19.47 -9.55 -10.07
CA ALA A 43 18.17 -10.20 -10.30
C ALA A 43 17.96 -11.46 -9.43
N ASP A 44 19.05 -12.17 -9.10
CA ASP A 44 19.02 -13.39 -8.28
C ASP A 44 19.24 -13.10 -6.77
N HIS A 45 19.22 -11.82 -6.36
CA HIS A 45 19.48 -11.42 -4.97
C HIS A 45 18.35 -11.88 -4.04
N PRO A 46 18.64 -12.48 -2.86
CA PRO A 46 17.62 -13.05 -1.98
C PRO A 46 16.77 -11.99 -1.26
N ALA A 47 17.34 -10.80 -1.00
CA ALA A 47 16.63 -9.74 -0.30
C ALA A 47 15.43 -9.20 -1.11
N VAL A 48 14.24 -9.27 -0.52
CA VAL A 48 12.99 -8.79 -1.13
C VAL A 48 13.05 -7.30 -1.47
N GLY A 49 13.72 -6.47 -0.64
CA GLY A 49 13.89 -5.04 -0.91
C GLY A 49 14.59 -4.76 -2.25
N VAL A 50 15.67 -5.50 -2.52
CA VAL A 50 16.40 -5.43 -3.80
C VAL A 50 15.49 -5.85 -4.97
N ARG A 51 14.80 -6.99 -4.84
CA ARG A 51 13.90 -7.48 -5.90
C ARG A 51 12.73 -6.54 -6.16
N ALA A 52 12.14 -5.95 -5.12
CA ALA A 52 11.05 -4.98 -5.22
C ALA A 52 11.49 -3.70 -5.93
N GLN A 53 12.72 -3.22 -5.65
CA GLN A 53 13.28 -2.10 -6.39
C GLN A 53 13.47 -2.42 -7.87
N LEU A 54 13.99 -3.61 -8.21
CA LEU A 54 14.14 -4.05 -9.60
C LEU A 54 12.80 -4.17 -10.32
N ALA A 55 11.81 -4.81 -9.68
CA ALA A 55 10.46 -5.02 -10.22
C ALA A 55 9.67 -3.73 -10.48
N SER A 56 10.01 -2.65 -9.77
CA SER A 56 9.32 -1.36 -9.86
C SER A 56 10.02 -0.29 -10.71
N SER A 57 11.19 -0.61 -11.27
CA SER A 57 12.04 0.38 -11.95
C SER A 57 12.02 0.32 -13.47
N TRP A 58 11.49 -0.76 -14.04
CA TRP A 58 11.58 -1.06 -15.46
C TRP A 58 10.90 -0.06 -16.40
N GLY A 59 9.88 0.69 -15.95
CA GLY A 59 9.27 1.78 -16.74
C GLY A 59 10.20 2.95 -17.11
N ARG A 60 11.46 2.94 -16.63
CA ARG A 60 12.50 3.92 -16.96
C ARG A 60 13.47 3.47 -18.06
N PHE A 61 13.32 2.25 -18.54
CA PHE A 61 14.25 1.58 -19.45
C PHE A 61 13.48 1.01 -20.64
N ASP A 62 14.20 0.51 -21.63
CA ASP A 62 13.60 -0.33 -22.68
C ASP A 62 12.83 -1.51 -22.07
N THR A 63 11.51 -1.55 -22.31
CA THR A 63 10.58 -2.46 -21.63
C THR A 63 10.92 -3.93 -21.87
N GLU A 64 11.07 -4.32 -23.13
CA GLU A 64 11.28 -5.72 -23.52
C GLU A 64 12.67 -6.20 -23.06
N ARG A 65 13.71 -5.39 -23.27
CA ARG A 65 15.07 -5.72 -22.82
C ARG A 65 15.16 -5.85 -21.30
N TYR A 66 14.62 -4.88 -20.55
CA TYR A 66 14.63 -4.93 -19.09
C TYR A 66 13.83 -6.12 -18.58
N PHE A 67 12.69 -6.42 -19.21
CA PHE A 67 11.88 -7.58 -18.87
C PHE A 67 12.67 -8.88 -18.98
N HIS A 68 13.36 -9.09 -20.11
CA HIS A 68 14.13 -10.31 -20.34
C HIS A 68 15.39 -10.42 -19.48
N GLU A 69 16.13 -9.32 -19.31
CA GLU A 69 17.40 -9.35 -18.58
C GLU A 69 17.23 -9.32 -17.05
N VAL A 70 16.11 -8.78 -16.55
CA VAL A 70 15.87 -8.56 -15.11
C VAL A 70 14.59 -9.21 -14.63
N ILE A 71 13.42 -8.79 -15.11
CA ILE A 71 12.11 -9.16 -14.54
C ILE A 71 11.88 -10.67 -14.57
N LEU A 72 12.22 -11.34 -15.67
CA LEU A 72 12.05 -12.80 -15.82
C LEU A 72 12.87 -13.62 -14.83
N ARG A 73 13.97 -13.07 -14.33
CA ARG A 73 14.88 -13.75 -13.41
C ARG A 73 14.51 -13.55 -11.95
N LEU A 74 13.63 -12.59 -11.64
CA LEU A 74 13.23 -12.33 -10.27
C LEU A 74 12.43 -13.51 -9.71
N ASP A 75 12.86 -14.00 -8.55
CA ASP A 75 12.04 -14.90 -7.74
C ASP A 75 10.75 -14.16 -7.31
N ARG A 76 9.62 -14.83 -7.56
CA ARG A 76 8.26 -14.29 -7.44
C ARG A 76 7.74 -14.31 -6.00
N ASN A 77 8.39 -15.04 -5.10
CA ASN A 77 7.95 -15.18 -3.73
C ASN A 77 7.93 -13.83 -3.00
N ASP A 78 6.79 -13.55 -2.38
CA ASP A 78 6.52 -12.32 -1.63
C ASP A 78 6.82 -11.00 -2.38
N LEU A 79 6.69 -11.02 -3.71
CA LEU A 79 7.10 -9.92 -4.59
C LEU A 79 5.92 -9.34 -5.36
N TYR A 80 5.75 -8.02 -5.25
CA TYR A 80 4.88 -7.27 -6.15
C TYR A 80 5.57 -6.99 -7.48
N PHE A 81 4.96 -7.38 -8.59
CA PHE A 81 5.35 -6.92 -9.92
C PHE A 81 4.54 -5.69 -10.31
N VAL A 82 5.20 -4.71 -10.93
CA VAL A 82 4.57 -3.44 -11.31
C VAL A 82 4.31 -3.45 -12.81
N ALA A 83 3.13 -3.06 -13.25
CA ALA A 83 2.86 -2.70 -14.64
C ALA A 83 2.42 -1.24 -14.71
N GLU A 84 3.04 -0.49 -15.62
CA GLU A 84 2.73 0.92 -15.91
C GLU A 84 2.04 1.10 -17.27
N SER A 85 1.92 0.02 -18.04
CA SER A 85 1.25 -0.02 -19.34
C SER A 85 0.66 -1.42 -19.62
N MET A 86 -0.22 -1.50 -20.61
CA MET A 86 -0.75 -2.79 -21.08
C MET A 86 0.31 -3.70 -21.71
N GLU A 87 1.37 -3.14 -22.29
CA GLU A 87 2.51 -3.92 -22.79
C GLU A 87 3.22 -4.63 -21.64
N GLN A 88 3.51 -3.89 -20.57
CA GLN A 88 4.13 -4.43 -19.36
C GLN A 88 3.24 -5.49 -18.68
N LEU A 89 1.94 -5.23 -18.58
CA LEU A 89 0.99 -6.17 -18.00
C LEU A 89 0.97 -7.49 -18.79
N ARG A 90 0.91 -7.42 -20.13
CA ARG A 90 0.95 -8.62 -20.99
C ARG A 90 2.22 -9.43 -20.80
N LEU A 91 3.39 -8.80 -20.84
CA LEU A 91 4.67 -9.49 -20.62
C LEU A 91 4.70 -10.24 -19.28
N LEU A 92 4.17 -9.63 -18.21
CA LEU A 92 4.09 -10.27 -16.90
C LEU A 92 3.19 -11.50 -16.90
N LEU A 93 2.00 -11.41 -17.49
CA LEU A 93 0.98 -12.46 -17.48
C LEU A 93 1.31 -13.61 -18.46
N ASP A 94 1.90 -13.30 -19.62
CA ASP A 94 2.33 -14.30 -20.62
C ASP A 94 3.40 -15.26 -20.09
N THR A 95 4.04 -14.91 -18.96
CA THR A 95 5.12 -15.69 -18.35
C THR A 95 4.71 -16.34 -17.03
N GLY A 96 3.40 -16.46 -16.82
CA GLY A 96 2.75 -17.22 -15.76
C GLY A 96 2.15 -16.34 -14.65
N PRO A 97 1.53 -16.97 -13.64
CA PRO A 97 0.74 -16.29 -12.63
C PRO A 97 1.51 -15.18 -11.91
N ARG A 98 0.79 -14.11 -11.58
CA ARG A 98 1.27 -12.98 -10.78
C ARG A 98 0.27 -12.69 -9.66
N PRO A 99 0.40 -13.35 -8.50
CA PRO A 99 -0.57 -13.17 -7.44
C PRO A 99 -0.57 -11.76 -6.84
N TRP A 100 0.57 -11.08 -6.87
CA TRP A 100 0.76 -9.75 -6.29
C TRP A 100 1.14 -8.76 -7.40
N LEU A 101 0.20 -7.88 -7.75
CA LEU A 101 0.35 -6.92 -8.83
C LEU A 101 0.16 -5.48 -8.36
N ILE A 102 0.91 -4.58 -8.99
CA ILE A 102 0.72 -3.14 -8.89
C ILE A 102 0.46 -2.62 -10.30
N LEU A 103 -0.74 -2.13 -10.55
CA LEU A 103 -1.08 -1.38 -11.75
C LEU A 103 -0.92 0.10 -11.44
N ARG A 104 0.04 0.76 -12.10
CA ARG A 104 0.35 2.18 -11.88
C ARG A 104 0.00 2.97 -13.13
N GLY A 105 -0.92 3.91 -13.01
CA GLY A 105 -1.46 4.69 -14.12
C GLY A 105 -2.87 4.24 -14.51
N ASP A 106 -3.33 4.78 -15.63
CA ASP A 106 -4.69 4.62 -16.11
C ASP A 106 -4.85 3.32 -16.91
N PHE A 107 -5.27 2.28 -16.21
CA PHE A 107 -5.82 1.04 -16.77
C PHE A 107 -7.34 1.12 -16.68
N THR A 108 -8.05 0.90 -17.78
CA THR A 108 -9.51 0.91 -17.82
C THR A 108 -10.13 -0.30 -17.11
N GLU A 109 -11.41 -0.23 -16.76
CA GLU A 109 -12.12 -1.36 -16.16
C GLU A 109 -12.06 -2.62 -17.05
N ASP A 110 -12.22 -2.43 -18.37
CA ASP A 110 -12.16 -3.52 -19.36
C ASP A 110 -10.75 -4.12 -19.45
N GLU A 111 -9.70 -3.29 -19.48
CA GLU A 111 -8.31 -3.78 -19.51
C GLU A 111 -7.95 -4.61 -18.29
N ILE A 112 -8.41 -4.20 -17.09
CA ILE A 112 -8.20 -4.95 -15.86
C ILE A 112 -8.98 -6.26 -15.91
N ARG A 113 -10.28 -6.19 -16.23
CA ARG A 113 -11.17 -7.34 -16.27
C ARG A 113 -10.71 -8.41 -17.26
N ASP A 114 -10.33 -7.98 -18.46
CA ASP A 114 -10.02 -8.90 -19.56
C ASP A 114 -8.59 -9.47 -19.46
N SER A 115 -7.71 -8.84 -18.67
CA SER A 115 -6.33 -9.29 -18.50
C SER A 115 -6.09 -10.14 -17.25
N LEU A 116 -6.74 -9.81 -16.12
CA LEU A 116 -6.45 -10.46 -14.85
C LEU A 116 -7.32 -11.71 -14.65
N ASP A 117 -6.67 -12.85 -14.43
CA ASP A 117 -7.35 -14.09 -14.05
C ASP A 117 -7.82 -14.03 -12.58
N GLY A 118 -9.05 -14.49 -12.35
CA GLY A 118 -9.73 -14.36 -11.07
C GLY A 118 -9.22 -15.27 -9.97
N GLU A 119 -8.58 -16.38 -10.33
CA GLU A 119 -8.01 -17.36 -9.38
C GLU A 119 -6.52 -17.09 -9.07
N GLU A 120 -5.85 -16.25 -9.88
CA GLU A 120 -4.42 -16.03 -9.72
C GLU A 120 -4.11 -14.81 -8.85
N VAL A 121 -4.88 -13.73 -8.95
CA VAL A 121 -4.58 -12.45 -8.31
C VAL A 121 -5.16 -12.36 -6.90
N THR A 122 -4.29 -12.49 -5.90
CA THR A 122 -4.67 -12.43 -4.47
C THR A 122 -4.43 -11.06 -3.85
N ARG A 123 -3.53 -10.25 -4.41
CA ARG A 123 -3.21 -8.90 -3.94
C ARG A 123 -3.03 -7.93 -5.09
N LEU A 124 -3.86 -6.89 -5.12
CA LEU A 124 -3.82 -5.86 -6.16
C LEU A 124 -3.59 -4.48 -5.57
N ARG A 125 -2.73 -3.69 -6.22
CA ARG A 125 -2.60 -2.25 -5.97
C ARG A 125 -2.95 -1.48 -7.23
N LEU A 126 -3.95 -0.63 -7.17
CA LEU A 126 -4.19 0.40 -8.18
C LEU A 126 -3.58 1.71 -7.68
N ASN A 127 -2.62 2.23 -8.44
CA ASN A 127 -1.88 3.42 -8.08
C ASN A 127 -2.05 4.49 -9.15
N ARG A 128 -2.53 5.69 -8.76
CA ARG A 128 -2.69 6.84 -9.66
C ARG A 128 -3.51 6.47 -10.91
N ASN A 129 -4.67 5.86 -10.66
CA ASN A 129 -5.62 5.48 -11.71
C ASN A 129 -6.86 6.36 -11.58
N ASP A 130 -7.05 7.23 -12.55
CA ASP A 130 -8.09 8.26 -12.53
C ASP A 130 -9.31 7.88 -13.38
N VAL A 131 -9.22 6.75 -14.09
CA VAL A 131 -10.24 6.29 -15.04
C VAL A 131 -11.18 5.25 -14.43
N VAL A 132 -10.70 4.39 -13.51
CA VAL A 132 -11.52 3.36 -12.88
C VAL A 132 -12.51 3.99 -11.90
N SER A 133 -13.78 3.92 -12.26
CA SER A 133 -14.90 4.41 -11.45
C SER A 133 -15.80 3.29 -10.98
N ASP A 134 -15.96 2.23 -11.78
CA ASP A 134 -16.71 1.03 -11.40
C ASP A 134 -15.77 -0.11 -11.02
N LEU A 135 -15.44 -0.18 -9.74
CA LEU A 135 -14.59 -1.22 -9.18
C LEU A 135 -15.21 -2.62 -9.29
N GLY A 136 -16.54 -2.72 -9.34
CA GLY A 136 -17.22 -4.00 -9.52
C GLY A 136 -16.97 -4.59 -10.91
N THR A 137 -17.07 -3.76 -11.95
CA THR A 137 -16.77 -4.16 -13.32
C THR A 137 -15.28 -4.52 -13.49
N ALA A 138 -14.38 -3.77 -12.85
CA ALA A 138 -12.94 -4.01 -12.96
C ALA A 138 -12.45 -5.23 -12.17
N LEU A 139 -12.99 -5.47 -10.96
CA LEU A 139 -12.40 -6.39 -9.98
C LEU A 139 -13.35 -7.49 -9.48
N GLY A 140 -14.64 -7.42 -9.80
CA GLY A 140 -15.65 -8.32 -9.22
C GLY A 140 -15.47 -9.79 -9.60
N HIS A 141 -14.72 -10.09 -10.66
CA HIS A 141 -14.38 -11.46 -11.08
C HIS A 141 -13.15 -12.03 -10.35
N LEU A 142 -12.41 -11.22 -9.59
CA LEU A 142 -11.20 -11.65 -8.88
C LEU A 142 -11.54 -12.37 -7.57
N SER A 143 -12.01 -13.61 -7.69
CA SER A 143 -12.57 -14.40 -6.59
C SER A 143 -11.62 -14.64 -5.42
N ASP A 144 -10.31 -14.63 -5.65
CA ASP A 144 -9.29 -14.83 -4.60
C ASP A 144 -8.64 -13.52 -4.11
N LEU A 145 -9.16 -12.36 -4.54
CA LEU A 145 -8.62 -11.06 -4.16
C LEU A 145 -8.88 -10.77 -2.67
N GLY A 146 -7.87 -11.02 -1.84
CA GLY A 146 -7.92 -10.81 -0.41
C GLY A 146 -7.37 -9.45 0.05
N THR A 147 -6.59 -8.77 -0.79
CA THR A 147 -5.95 -7.49 -0.44
C THR A 147 -6.01 -6.50 -1.58
N LEU A 148 -6.57 -5.32 -1.30
CA LEU A 148 -6.69 -4.23 -2.26
C LEU A 148 -6.05 -2.94 -1.72
N TYR A 149 -5.23 -2.30 -2.54
CA TYR A 149 -4.71 -0.96 -2.30
C TYR A 149 -5.24 -0.03 -3.39
N LEU A 150 -5.89 1.05 -3.00
CA LEU A 150 -6.35 2.13 -3.87
C LEU A 150 -5.59 3.40 -3.47
N THR A 151 -4.51 3.70 -4.18
CA THR A 151 -3.60 4.80 -3.84
C THR A 151 -3.61 5.82 -4.96
N GLY A 152 -4.11 7.01 -4.72
CA GLY A 152 -4.18 8.01 -5.77
C GLY A 152 -5.27 7.75 -6.82
N CYS A 153 -6.34 7.00 -6.49
CA CYS A 153 -7.44 6.74 -7.42
C CYS A 153 -8.61 7.71 -7.19
N PHE A 154 -8.74 8.77 -8.00
CA PHE A 154 -9.75 9.82 -7.76
C PHE A 154 -11.19 9.38 -8.03
N ALA A 155 -11.41 8.51 -9.03
CA ALA A 155 -12.74 8.09 -9.48
C ALA A 155 -13.30 6.89 -8.70
N ALA A 156 -12.42 6.06 -8.12
CA ALA A 156 -12.73 4.89 -7.32
C ALA A 156 -13.32 5.25 -5.95
N ARG A 157 -14.61 5.61 -5.91
CA ARG A 157 -15.32 6.11 -4.71
C ARG A 157 -16.45 5.21 -4.21
N ASP A 158 -16.87 4.22 -4.98
CA ASP A 158 -17.93 3.30 -4.61
C ASP A 158 -17.38 1.88 -4.48
N LEU A 159 -17.35 1.38 -3.25
CA LEU A 159 -16.87 0.03 -2.90
C LEU A 159 -18.03 -0.96 -2.75
N SER A 160 -19.29 -0.55 -2.87
CA SER A 160 -20.46 -1.42 -2.60
C SER A 160 -20.43 -2.71 -3.44
N ARG A 161 -19.90 -2.64 -4.67
CA ARG A 161 -19.78 -3.80 -5.57
C ARG A 161 -18.64 -4.76 -5.22
N LEU A 162 -17.78 -4.41 -4.27
CA LEU A 162 -16.69 -5.26 -3.79
C LEU A 162 -17.08 -6.09 -2.55
N ALA A 163 -18.30 -5.94 -2.04
CA ALA A 163 -18.77 -6.64 -0.84
C ALA A 163 -18.85 -8.17 -1.01
N GLU A 164 -18.89 -8.67 -2.25
CA GLU A 164 -18.91 -10.10 -2.57
C GLU A 164 -17.51 -10.72 -2.59
N LEU A 165 -16.45 -9.90 -2.66
CA LEU A 165 -15.07 -10.37 -2.67
C LEU A 165 -14.61 -10.74 -1.26
N PRO A 166 -13.68 -11.71 -1.10
CA PRO A 166 -13.10 -12.07 0.19
C PRO A 166 -12.02 -11.06 0.61
N LEU A 167 -12.33 -9.75 0.57
CA LEU A 167 -11.39 -8.69 0.92
C LEU A 167 -11.19 -8.62 2.44
N HIS A 168 -9.99 -9.02 2.88
CA HIS A 168 -9.59 -8.97 4.29
C HIS A 168 -8.76 -7.73 4.61
N THR A 169 -8.08 -7.17 3.61
CA THR A 169 -7.23 -5.97 3.76
C THR A 169 -7.56 -4.93 2.70
N LEU A 170 -7.80 -3.70 3.15
CA LEU A 170 -8.04 -2.54 2.29
C LEU A 170 -7.14 -1.38 2.72
N VAL A 171 -6.42 -0.83 1.76
CA VAL A 171 -5.73 0.46 1.91
C VAL A 171 -6.39 1.44 0.96
N TYR A 172 -7.00 2.48 1.50
CA TYR A 172 -7.67 3.53 0.73
C TYR A 172 -7.01 4.88 0.99
N GLU A 173 -6.29 5.36 -0.02
CA GLU A 173 -5.53 6.61 0.02
C GLU A 173 -5.91 7.47 -1.20
N PRO A 174 -6.90 8.36 -1.10
CA PRO A 174 -7.24 9.23 -2.20
C PRO A 174 -6.12 10.27 -2.42
N PRO A 175 -5.86 10.67 -3.67
CA PRO A 175 -4.80 11.62 -3.99
C PRO A 175 -5.09 13.04 -3.49
N GLY A 176 -4.05 13.72 -3.03
CA GLY A 176 -3.97 15.17 -2.99
C GLY A 176 -3.70 15.80 -1.60
N PRO A 177 -2.73 16.73 -1.50
CA PRO A 177 -2.62 17.69 -0.39
C PRO A 177 -3.75 18.74 -0.38
N ALA A 178 -4.66 18.71 -1.36
CA ALA A 178 -5.80 19.62 -1.51
C ALA A 178 -7.02 19.20 -0.66
N GLY A 179 -6.89 19.33 0.64
CA GLY A 179 -7.95 19.81 1.54
C GLY A 179 -9.20 18.98 1.86
N ARG A 180 -9.59 17.92 1.15
CA ARG A 180 -10.77 17.09 1.55
C ARG A 180 -10.59 15.61 1.26
N THR A 181 -10.59 14.78 2.31
CA THR A 181 -10.72 13.33 2.19
C THR A 181 -12.17 13.00 1.88
N ILE A 182 -12.39 12.28 0.78
CA ILE A 182 -13.70 11.72 0.45
C ILE A 182 -13.71 10.29 0.99
N PHE A 183 -14.63 10.01 1.91
CA PHE A 183 -14.85 8.64 2.36
C PHE A 183 -15.54 7.83 1.24
N PRO A 184 -15.08 6.60 0.97
CA PRO A 184 -15.69 5.78 -0.05
C PRO A 184 -17.08 5.30 0.41
N LYS A 185 -18.03 5.27 -0.52
CA LYS A 185 -19.33 4.64 -0.31
C LYS A 185 -19.16 3.11 -0.26
N GLY A 186 -20.03 2.43 0.48
CA GLY A 186 -20.05 0.97 0.54
C GLY A 186 -18.96 0.36 1.42
N LEU A 187 -18.11 1.16 2.08
CA LEU A 187 -17.05 0.65 2.95
C LEU A 187 -17.60 -0.27 4.05
N GLY A 188 -18.74 0.07 4.65
CA GLY A 188 -19.37 -0.73 5.70
C GLY A 188 -19.97 -2.06 5.22
N GLU A 189 -20.13 -2.24 3.91
CA GLU A 189 -20.62 -3.48 3.30
C GLU A 189 -19.52 -4.54 3.19
N LEU A 190 -18.24 -4.13 3.28
CA LEU A 190 -17.07 -5.01 3.25
C LEU A 190 -16.90 -5.76 4.59
N THR A 191 -17.85 -6.63 4.91
CA THR A 191 -17.94 -7.27 6.24
C THR A 191 -16.83 -8.28 6.54
N ALA A 192 -16.15 -8.79 5.51
CA ALA A 192 -14.97 -9.66 5.64
C ALA A 192 -13.69 -8.89 6.00
N LEU A 193 -13.73 -7.56 5.98
CA LEU A 193 -12.55 -6.74 6.20
C LEU A 193 -12.08 -6.82 7.66
N GLU A 194 -10.79 -7.13 7.83
CA GLU A 194 -10.12 -7.21 9.13
C GLU A 194 -9.08 -6.11 9.31
N ARG A 195 -8.44 -5.69 8.21
CA ARG A 195 -7.39 -4.68 8.19
C ARG A 195 -7.77 -3.51 7.30
N LEU A 196 -7.73 -2.31 7.85
CA LEU A 196 -8.09 -1.09 7.16
C LEU A 196 -7.02 -0.02 7.36
N LYS A 197 -6.54 0.55 6.25
CA LYS A 197 -5.77 1.79 6.27
C LYS A 197 -6.55 2.88 5.53
N ILE A 198 -6.80 3.99 6.20
CA ILE A 198 -7.56 5.13 5.65
C ILE A 198 -6.98 6.47 6.08
N PHE A 199 -7.37 7.50 5.33
CA PHE A 199 -7.05 8.88 5.64
C PHE A 199 -8.29 9.58 6.19
N ILE A 200 -8.12 10.44 7.19
CA ILE A 200 -9.19 11.25 7.76
C ILE A 200 -8.77 12.72 7.81
N ASP A 201 -9.65 13.61 7.37
CA ASP A 201 -9.42 15.05 7.25
C ASP A 201 -10.21 15.90 8.24
N GLN A 202 -11.37 15.42 8.70
CA GLN A 202 -12.22 16.11 9.65
C GLN A 202 -12.28 15.34 10.97
N ALA A 203 -12.24 16.06 12.09
CA ALA A 203 -12.45 15.52 13.43
C ALA A 203 -13.91 15.07 13.72
N GLY A 204 -14.71 14.70 12.70
CA GLY A 204 -16.15 14.53 12.92
C GLY A 204 -17.02 13.92 11.82
N THR A 205 -16.51 13.36 10.72
CA THR A 205 -17.37 12.59 9.80
C THR A 205 -17.47 11.13 10.23
N HIS A 206 -18.72 10.68 10.39
CA HIS A 206 -19.19 9.87 11.53
C HIS A 206 -19.29 8.32 11.33
N PRO A 207 -19.47 7.57 12.45
CA PRO A 207 -19.33 6.12 12.70
C PRO A 207 -19.98 5.03 11.83
N ARG A 208 -20.94 5.35 10.94
CA ARG A 208 -21.89 4.30 10.49
C ARG A 208 -21.44 3.46 9.29
N HIS A 209 -20.27 3.75 8.74
CA HIS A 209 -19.86 3.22 7.43
C HIS A 209 -18.59 2.37 7.49
N PHE A 210 -18.20 1.90 8.67
CA PHE A 210 -17.06 1.00 8.82
C PHE A 210 -17.52 -0.44 9.04
N PRO A 211 -16.77 -1.43 8.51
CA PRO A 211 -17.00 -2.82 8.85
C PRO A 211 -16.84 -3.05 10.36
N PRO A 212 -17.73 -3.83 11.00
CA PRO A 212 -17.62 -4.12 12.43
C PRO A 212 -16.49 -5.13 12.75
N GLY A 213 -15.93 -5.79 11.72
CA GLY A 213 -14.92 -6.85 11.85
C GLY A 213 -13.47 -6.37 11.96
N ILE A 214 -13.21 -5.05 11.93
CA ILE A 214 -11.85 -4.52 11.91
C ILE A 214 -11.11 -4.85 13.20
N THR A 215 -9.95 -5.49 13.06
CA THR A 215 -9.02 -5.82 14.13
C THR A 215 -7.71 -5.04 14.03
N TRP A 216 -7.36 -4.57 12.82
CA TRP A 216 -6.19 -3.74 12.56
C TRP A 216 -6.59 -2.44 11.86
N LEU A 217 -6.25 -1.30 12.44
CA LEU A 217 -6.57 0.01 11.90
C LEU A 217 -5.33 0.90 11.81
N ASP A 218 -4.99 1.32 10.60
CA ASP A 218 -4.01 2.37 10.33
C ASP A 218 -4.74 3.66 9.92
N LEU A 219 -4.69 4.69 10.77
CA LEU A 219 -5.30 5.99 10.53
C LEU A 219 -4.24 7.04 10.21
N SER A 220 -4.28 7.56 8.99
CA SER A 220 -3.54 8.77 8.61
C SER A 220 -4.42 9.99 8.88
N VAL A 221 -4.06 10.79 9.87
CA VAL A 221 -4.84 11.95 10.34
C VAL A 221 -4.25 13.22 9.76
N ARG A 222 -5.04 13.96 8.97
CA ARG A 222 -4.65 15.28 8.46
C ARG A 222 -5.00 16.41 9.42
N ALA A 223 -5.99 16.19 10.28
CA ALA A 223 -6.41 17.15 11.30
C ALA A 223 -5.36 17.31 12.42
N GLU A 224 -5.41 18.46 13.09
CA GLU A 224 -4.50 18.81 14.20
C GLU A 224 -4.81 18.06 15.51
N SER A 225 -5.95 17.35 15.56
CA SER A 225 -6.36 16.55 16.72
C SER A 225 -7.30 15.42 16.30
N LEU A 226 -7.43 14.43 17.18
CA LEU A 226 -8.30 13.27 17.02
C LEU A 226 -9.02 13.00 18.35
N ASP A 227 -10.35 12.87 18.32
CA ASP A 227 -11.11 12.33 19.44
C ASP A 227 -11.05 10.80 19.39
N ALA A 228 -10.47 10.14 20.39
CA ALA A 228 -10.38 8.69 20.42
C ALA A 228 -11.72 8.00 20.78
N THR A 229 -12.72 8.73 21.29
CA THR A 229 -13.98 8.17 21.78
C THR A 229 -14.73 7.41 20.70
N TRP A 230 -14.76 7.93 19.47
CA TRP A 230 -15.44 7.26 18.37
C TRP A 230 -14.73 5.99 17.91
N LEU A 231 -13.40 5.87 18.09
CA LEU A 231 -12.66 4.67 17.71
C LEU A 231 -13.16 3.46 18.50
N ALA A 232 -13.29 3.64 19.82
CA ALA A 232 -13.80 2.59 20.70
C ALA A 232 -15.24 2.19 20.36
N MET A 233 -16.07 3.15 19.93
CA MET A 233 -17.46 2.88 19.53
C MET A 233 -17.58 2.19 18.17
N VAL A 234 -16.72 2.53 17.21
CA VAL A 234 -16.79 2.04 15.82
C VAL A 234 -16.10 0.70 15.64
N PHE A 235 -15.00 0.48 16.34
CA PHE A 235 -14.14 -0.68 16.16
C PHE A 235 -14.06 -1.51 17.46
N PRO A 236 -15.17 -2.12 17.90
CA PRO A 236 -15.21 -2.83 19.19
C PRO A 236 -14.27 -4.05 19.27
N ARG A 237 -13.80 -4.55 18.12
CA ARG A 237 -12.90 -5.71 18.00
C ARG A 237 -11.44 -5.33 17.72
N LEU A 238 -11.10 -4.05 17.87
CA LEU A 238 -9.79 -3.53 17.52
C LEU A 238 -8.70 -4.11 18.42
N ARG A 239 -7.67 -4.71 17.82
CA ARG A 239 -6.49 -5.27 18.49
C ARG A 239 -5.25 -4.41 18.26
N HIS A 240 -5.14 -3.83 17.07
CA HIS A 240 -3.99 -3.03 16.67
C HIS A 240 -4.46 -1.69 16.12
N LEU A 241 -4.01 -0.61 16.77
CA LEU A 241 -4.25 0.76 16.33
C LEU A 241 -2.93 1.44 16.00
N ASN A 242 -2.86 2.03 14.82
CA ASN A 242 -1.78 2.93 14.43
C ASN A 242 -2.38 4.26 13.99
N VAL A 243 -1.95 5.36 14.59
CA VAL A 243 -2.39 6.71 14.24
C VAL A 243 -1.18 7.53 13.87
N ALA A 244 -1.16 8.06 12.66
CA ALA A 244 -0.10 8.93 12.17
C ALA A 244 -0.66 10.31 11.81
N PHE A 245 -0.23 11.34 12.53
CA PHE A 245 -0.59 12.72 12.21
C PHE A 245 0.32 13.25 11.10
N LEU A 246 -0.24 13.53 9.93
CA LEU A 246 0.51 13.91 8.74
C LEU A 246 1.25 15.25 8.88
N HIS A 247 0.70 16.17 9.67
CA HIS A 247 1.27 17.50 9.90
C HIS A 247 1.67 17.75 11.36
N GLY A 248 1.66 16.69 12.18
CA GLY A 248 1.75 16.82 13.63
C GLY A 248 0.39 17.12 14.29
N ALA A 249 0.27 16.73 15.56
CA ALA A 249 -0.87 17.13 16.39
C ALA A 249 -0.52 18.36 17.24
N ASP A 250 -1.44 19.31 17.31
CA ASP A 250 -1.29 20.50 18.17
C ASP A 250 -1.71 20.22 19.62
N ARG A 251 -2.41 19.10 19.84
CA ARG A 251 -2.87 18.66 21.15
C ARG A 251 -2.46 17.21 21.39
N PRO A 252 -2.09 16.85 22.62
CA PRO A 252 -1.91 15.45 22.98
C PRO A 252 -3.18 14.64 22.72
N LEU A 253 -3.00 13.41 22.22
CA LEU A 253 -4.09 12.46 22.04
C LEU A 253 -4.42 11.80 23.39
N ASP A 254 -5.67 11.95 23.83
CA ASP A 254 -6.19 11.22 25.00
C ASP A 254 -6.50 9.77 24.64
N LEU A 255 -5.79 8.85 25.29
CA LEU A 255 -5.96 7.41 25.08
C LEU A 255 -6.99 6.78 26.01
N SER A 256 -7.48 7.51 27.03
CA SER A 256 -8.45 7.01 28.02
C SER A 256 -9.69 6.35 27.40
N PRO A 257 -10.29 6.88 26.30
CA PRO A 257 -11.45 6.25 25.68
C PRO A 257 -11.16 4.86 25.10
N LEU A 258 -9.92 4.55 24.75
CA LEU A 258 -9.53 3.26 24.18
C LEU A 258 -9.51 2.14 25.24
N ALA A 259 -9.55 2.47 26.54
CA ALA A 259 -9.64 1.48 27.62
C ALA A 259 -10.95 0.66 27.58
N ALA A 260 -11.96 1.14 26.83
CA ALA A 260 -13.20 0.41 26.58
C ALA A 260 -13.05 -0.74 25.57
N LEU A 261 -11.89 -0.87 24.89
CA LEU A 261 -11.61 -1.93 23.92
C LEU A 261 -10.97 -3.13 24.63
N PRO A 262 -11.69 -4.26 24.78
CA PRO A 262 -11.23 -5.38 25.60
C PRO A 262 -10.08 -6.17 24.98
N ASP A 263 -9.99 -6.18 23.65
CA ASP A 263 -9.02 -6.98 22.89
C ASP A 263 -7.83 -6.15 22.38
N LEU A 264 -7.70 -4.88 22.80
CA LEU A 264 -6.64 -3.99 22.34
C LEU A 264 -5.28 -4.47 22.84
N GLU A 265 -4.32 -4.66 21.94
CA GLU A 265 -2.99 -5.19 22.24
C GLU A 265 -1.90 -4.17 22.00
N THR A 266 -2.01 -3.40 20.91
CA THR A 266 -0.97 -2.44 20.51
C THR A 266 -1.55 -1.13 20.06
N VAL A 267 -0.97 -0.03 20.53
CA VAL A 267 -1.26 1.33 20.06
C VAL A 267 0.05 1.99 19.65
N THR A 268 0.16 2.37 18.38
CA THR A 268 1.29 3.15 17.88
C THR A 268 0.80 4.53 17.47
N ILE A 269 1.39 5.58 18.03
CA ILE A 269 1.08 6.97 17.71
C ILE A 269 2.32 7.62 17.12
N SER A 270 2.21 8.18 15.93
CA SER A 270 3.29 8.90 15.26
C SER A 270 2.93 10.38 15.15
N ASN A 271 3.91 11.25 15.39
CA ASN A 271 3.80 12.70 15.24
C ASN A 271 2.80 13.37 16.21
N ALA A 272 2.56 12.79 17.38
CA ALA A 272 1.73 13.39 18.42
C ALA A 272 2.21 13.00 19.82
N GLU A 273 2.01 13.90 20.78
CA GLU A 273 2.11 13.56 22.20
C GLU A 273 0.88 12.75 22.62
N VAL A 274 1.02 11.93 23.66
CA VAL A 274 -0.08 11.14 24.22
C VAL A 274 -0.29 11.51 25.68
N THR A 275 -1.56 11.65 26.07
CA THR A 275 -1.94 11.79 27.49
C THR A 275 -2.46 10.46 28.02
N ASP A 276 -2.08 10.20 29.27
CA ASP A 276 -2.47 9.02 30.05
C ASP A 276 -2.19 7.65 29.38
N PRO A 277 -0.93 7.33 29.04
CA PRO A 277 -0.58 6.02 28.49
C PRO A 277 -0.83 4.87 29.48
N ARG A 278 -1.01 5.17 30.78
CA ARG A 278 -1.30 4.17 31.82
C ARG A 278 -2.77 3.78 31.87
N ALA A 279 -3.66 4.51 31.18
CA ALA A 279 -5.08 4.18 31.05
C ALA A 279 -5.32 2.85 30.32
N LEU A 280 -4.32 2.32 29.62
CA LEU A 280 -4.39 1.08 28.82
C LEU A 280 -3.57 -0.05 29.46
N PRO A 281 -4.07 -0.71 30.52
CA PRO A 281 -3.34 -1.78 31.19
C PRO A 281 -3.17 -2.99 30.26
N GLY A 282 -1.93 -3.48 30.12
CA GLY A 282 -1.62 -4.64 29.27
C GLY A 282 -1.46 -4.33 27.77
N VAL A 283 -1.66 -3.08 27.36
CA VAL A 283 -1.49 -2.63 25.98
C VAL A 283 -0.07 -2.11 25.76
N THR A 284 0.57 -2.51 24.66
CA THR A 284 1.86 -1.96 24.25
C THR A 284 1.63 -0.62 23.56
N VAL A 285 2.01 0.48 24.21
CA VAL A 285 1.89 1.84 23.66
C VAL A 285 3.25 2.33 23.19
N THR A 286 3.36 2.66 21.92
CA THR A 286 4.56 3.23 21.29
C THR A 286 4.24 4.62 20.76
N ALA A 287 4.94 5.65 21.25
CA ALA A 287 4.86 7.00 20.72
C ALA A 287 6.15 7.33 19.94
N LEU A 288 6.02 7.66 18.66
CA LEU A 288 7.11 8.01 17.77
C LEU A 288 7.10 9.53 17.51
N PRO A 289 8.24 10.22 17.72
CA PRO A 289 8.32 11.66 17.49
C PRO A 289 8.23 12.02 16.00
N LEU A 290 7.98 13.30 15.71
CA LEU A 290 8.05 13.85 14.35
C LEU A 290 9.41 13.54 13.72
N SER A 291 9.39 12.78 12.63
CA SER A 291 10.56 12.61 11.77
C SER A 291 10.70 13.88 10.93
N HIS A 292 11.74 14.67 11.22
CA HIS A 292 12.07 15.92 10.52
C HIS A 292 12.56 15.71 9.09
#